data_AF-A0A7L2CHM5-F1
#
_entry.id   AF-A0A7L2CHM5-F1
#
_cell.length_a   1.000
_cell.length_b   1.000
_cell.length_c   1.000
_cell.angle_alpha   90.00
_cell.angle_beta   90.00
_cell.angle_gamma   90.00
#
_symmetry.space_group_name_H-M   'P 1'
#
loop_
_entity.id
_entity.type
_entity.pdbx_description
1 polymer ?
#
loop_
_entity_poly.entity_id
_entity_poly.type
_entity_poly.pdbx_seq_one_letter_code
_entity_poly.pdbx_strand_id
1 'polypeptide(L)' 'KEEPWETALKSTVVHIEAGEFQGHGVSLWELLHSRYIPRENRRELLELFQAGELSLEQVRSVVTTIVSRAAAA' A
#
# COMPACT_ATOMS: atom_id res chain seq x y z
N LYS A 1 -13.83 -2.48 -16.36
CA LYS A 1 -14.32 -3.03 -15.07
C LYS A 1 -13.19 -2.84 -14.09
N GLU A 2 -13.44 -2.23 -12.93
CA GLU A 2 -12.45 -2.24 -11.85
C GLU A 2 -12.32 -3.68 -11.35
N GLU A 3 -11.09 -4.12 -11.13
CA GLU A 3 -10.83 -5.48 -10.66
C GLU A 3 -11.22 -5.61 -9.17
N PRO A 4 -11.69 -6.78 -8.70
CA PRO A 4 -12.14 -6.95 -7.31
C PRO A 4 -11.04 -6.63 -6.29
N TRP A 5 -9.79 -6.93 -6.64
CA TRP A 5 -8.62 -6.69 -5.83
C TRP A 5 -8.30 -5.19 -5.70
N GLU A 6 -8.60 -4.40 -6.74
CA GLU A 6 -8.40 -2.94 -6.73
C GLU A 6 -9.36 -2.26 -5.74
N THR A 7 -10.64 -2.66 -5.72
CA THR A 7 -11.64 -2.16 -4.77
C THR A 7 -11.27 -2.50 -3.33
N ALA A 8 -10.72 -3.70 -3.08
CA ALA A 8 -10.25 -4.10 -1.76
C ALA A 8 -9.11 -3.21 -1.26
N LEU A 9 -8.14 -2.88 -2.13
CA LEU A 9 -7.04 -1.97 -1.80
C LEU A 9 -7.54 -0.55 -1.56
N LYS A 10 -8.48 -0.04 -2.38
CA LYS A 10 -9.08 1.30 -2.20
C LYS A 10 -9.91 1.42 -0.92
N SER A 11 -10.61 0.35 -0.53
CA SER A 11 -11.43 0.32 0.68
C SER A 11 -10.61 0.15 1.96
N THR A 12 -9.36 -0.30 1.84
CA THR A 12 -8.48 -0.51 2.99
C THR A 12 -7.80 0.79 3.36
N VAL A 13 -8.21 1.38 4.49
CA VAL A 13 -7.61 2.60 5.04
C VAL A 13 -6.43 2.25 5.95
N VAL A 14 -5.31 2.93 5.74
CA VAL A 14 -4.08 2.80 6.50
C VAL A 14 -3.77 4.13 7.15
N HIS A 15 -3.54 4.09 8.46
CA HIS A 15 -3.05 5.23 9.22
C HIS A 15 -1.54 5.13 9.31
N ILE A 16 -0.85 6.12 8.75
CA ILE A 16 0.61 6.23 8.88
C ILE A 16 0.88 7.21 10.01
N GLU A 17 1.79 6.86 10.91
CA GLU A 17 2.15 7.70 12.07
C GLU A 17 3.35 8.62 11.78
N ALA A 18 3.84 8.65 10.54
CA ALA A 18 5.02 9.40 10.12
C ALA A 18 4.90 9.96 8.69
N GLY A 19 5.59 11.07 8.42
CA GLY A 19 5.68 11.68 7.08
C GLY A 19 4.45 12.48 6.66
N GLU A 20 4.27 12.63 5.34
CA GLU A 20 3.19 13.46 4.75
C GLU A 20 1.79 12.91 5.04
N PHE A 21 1.68 11.61 5.30
CA PHE A 21 0.43 10.94 5.62
C PHE A 21 0.12 10.88 7.12
N GLN A 22 0.96 11.50 7.96
CA GLN A 22 0.74 11.52 9.40
C GLN A 22 -0.61 12.15 9.72
N GLY A 23 -1.42 11.45 10.52
CA GLY A 23 -2.74 11.92 10.95
C GLY A 23 -3.82 11.87 9.86
N HIS A 24 -3.52 11.31 8.68
CA HIS A 24 -4.48 11.12 7.60
C HIS A 24 -4.74 9.63 7.37
N GLY A 25 -6.00 9.25 7.23
CA GLY A 25 -6.38 7.91 6.77
C GLY A 25 -6.26 7.83 5.26
N VAL A 26 -5.22 7.16 4.75
CA VAL A 26 -4.93 7.07 3.32
C VAL A 26 -5.26 5.66 2.84
N SER A 27 -5.83 5.53 1.64
CA SER A 27 -6.11 4.19 1.11
C SER A 27 -4.81 3.45 0.78
N LEU A 28 -4.82 2.13 0.96
CA LEU A 28 -3.68 1.29 0.60
C LEU A 28 -3.31 1.43 -0.89
N TRP A 29 -4.32 1.63 -1.74
CA TRP A 29 -4.14 1.96 -3.15
C TRP A 29 -3.38 3.27 -3.38
N GLU A 30 -3.75 4.35 -2.69
CA GLU A 30 -3.04 5.63 -2.79
C GLU A 30 -1.61 5.51 -2.27
N LEU A 31 -1.37 4.75 -1.20
CA LEU A 31 -0.02 4.49 -0.70
C LEU A 31 0.83 3.72 -1.72
N LEU A 32 0.27 2.68 -2.34
CA LEU A 32 0.93 1.92 -3.42
C LEU A 32 1.27 2.82 -4.61
N HIS A 33 0.44 3.82 -4.90
CA HIS A 33 0.64 4.78 -5.98
C HIS A 33 1.39 6.05 -5.55
N SER A 34 1.78 6.14 -4.29
CA SER A 34 2.51 7.28 -3.75
C SER A 34 3.99 7.23 -4.15
N ARG A 35 4.66 8.38 -4.04
CA ARG A 35 6.11 8.49 -4.27
C ARG A 35 6.97 7.64 -3.34
N TYR A 36 6.41 7.18 -2.22
CA TYR A 36 7.13 6.37 -1.23
C TYR A 36 7.36 4.94 -1.72
N ILE A 37 6.54 4.45 -2.66
CA ILE A 37 6.63 3.10 -3.20
C ILE A 37 7.10 3.17 -4.65
N PRO A 38 8.32 2.69 -4.95
CA PRO A 38 8.81 2.58 -6.31
C PRO A 38 7.87 1.72 -7.17
N ARG A 39 7.79 2.05 -8.47
CA ARG A 39 6.94 1.30 -9.42
C ARG A 39 7.28 -0.19 -9.47
N GLU A 40 8.54 -0.56 -9.28
CA GLU A 40 8.98 -1.96 -9.23
C GLU A 40 8.41 -2.71 -8.03
N ASN A 41 8.57 -2.18 -6.81
CA ASN A 41 7.99 -2.75 -5.58
C ASN A 41 6.46 -2.84 -5.67
N ARG A 42 5.81 -1.80 -6.21
CA ARG A 42 4.37 -1.80 -6.43
C ARG A 42 3.95 -2.96 -7.35
N ARG A 43 4.64 -3.13 -8.48
CA ARG A 43 4.33 -4.20 -9.44
C ARG A 43 4.48 -5.57 -8.77
N GLU A 44 5.60 -5.80 -8.09
CA GLU A 44 5.87 -7.06 -7.40
C GLU A 44 4.82 -7.37 -6.32
N LEU A 45 4.46 -6.39 -5.49
CA LEU A 45 3.41 -6.54 -4.48
C LEU A 45 2.06 -6.89 -5.10
N LEU A 46 1.70 -6.24 -6.20
CA LEU A 46 0.44 -6.50 -6.89
C LEU A 46 0.44 -7.86 -7.60
N GLU A 47 1.57 -8.31 -8.15
CA GLU A 47 1.72 -9.64 -8.75
C GLU A 47 1.56 -10.73 -7.69
N LEU A 48 2.22 -10.58 -6.54
CA LEU A 48 2.10 -11.53 -5.43
C LEU A 48 0.70 -11.55 -4.81
N PHE A 49 0.04 -10.38 -4.70
CA PHE A 49 -1.35 -10.29 -4.23
C PHE A 49 -2.32 -10.97 -5.20
N GLN A 50 -2.15 -10.74 -6.50
CA GLN A 50 -2.98 -11.37 -7.53
C GLN A 50 -2.71 -12.88 -7.65
N ALA A 51 -1.48 -13.32 -7.39
CA ALA A 51 -1.12 -14.73 -7.32
C ALA A 51 -1.68 -15.43 -6.07
N GLY A 52 -2.19 -14.67 -5.08
CA GLY A 52 -2.66 -15.20 -3.80
C GLY A 52 -1.53 -15.54 -2.82
N GLU A 53 -0.29 -15.20 -3.15
CA GLU A 53 0.90 -15.37 -2.29
C GLU A 53 0.88 -14.38 -1.11
N LEU A 54 0.33 -13.19 -1.34
CA LEU A 54 0.10 -12.20 -0.31
C LEU A 54 -1.40 -12.02 -0.05
N SER A 55 -1.76 -11.91 1.22
CA SER A 55 -3.06 -11.43 1.66
C SER A 55 -3.10 -9.91 1.74
N LEU A 56 -4.30 -9.34 1.76
CA LEU A 56 -4.54 -7.90 1.88
C LEU A 56 -3.83 -7.29 3.11
N GLU A 57 -3.86 -7.99 4.25
CA GLU A 57 -3.19 -7.57 5.48
C GLU A 57 -1.65 -7.61 5.36
N GLN A 58 -1.09 -8.58 4.61
CA GLN A 58 0.36 -8.60 4.35
C GLN A 58 0.77 -7.46 3.43
N VAL A 59 0.03 -7.22 2.34
CA VAL A 59 0.28 -6.08 1.44
C VAL A 59 0.22 -4.78 2.25
N ARG A 60 -0.81 -4.63 3.09
CA ARG A 60 -0.94 -3.50 4.01
C ARG A 60 0.28 -3.32 4.90
N SER A 61 0.73 -4.38 5.55
CA SER A 61 1.89 -4.35 6.46
C SER A 61 3.17 -3.94 5.72
N VAL A 62 3.43 -4.53 4.55
CA VAL A 62 4.63 -4.21 3.75
C VAL A 62 4.58 -2.76 3.26
N VAL A 63 3.45 -2.31 2.71
CA VAL A 63 3.26 -0.94 2.25
C VAL A 63 3.44 0.06 3.38
N THR A 64 2.80 -0.19 4.53
CA THR A 64 2.94 0.65 5.72
C THR A 64 4.40 0.74 6.16
N THR A 65 5.11 -0.40 6.17
CA THR A 65 6.52 -0.45 6.56
C THR A 65 7.40 0.36 5.60
N ILE A 66 7.19 0.22 4.28
CA ILE A 66 7.94 0.98 3.27
C ILE A 66 7.70 2.48 3.44
N VAL A 67 6.42 2.88 3.55
CA VAL A 67 6.03 4.28 3.69
C VAL A 67 6.58 4.87 4.99
N SER A 68 6.41 4.19 6.13
CA SER A 68 6.94 4.65 7.42
C SER A 68 8.46 4.78 7.41
N ARG A 69 9.18 3.86 6.77
CA ARG A 69 10.64 3.94 6.64
C ARG A 69 11.07 5.09 5.73
N ALA A 70 10.40 5.26 4.60
CA ALA A 70 10.70 6.32 3.64
C ALA A 70 10.26 7.71 4.14
N ALA A 71 9.30 7.78 5.07
CA ALA A 71 8.88 9.00 5.76
C ALA A 71 9.84 9.43 6.87
N ALA A 72 10.58 8.47 7.46
CA ALA A 72 11.54 8.72 8.54
C ALA A 72 12.97 9.00 8.04
N ALA A 73 13.22 8.86 6.74
CA ALA A 73 14.50 9.10 6.08
C ALA A 73 14.57 10.53 5.52
#